data_AF-A0A401NYT7-F1
#
_entry.id   AF-A0A401NYT7-F1
#
_cell.length_a   1.000
_cell.length_b   1.000
_cell.length_c   1.000
_cell.angle_alpha   90.00
_cell.angle_beta   90.00
_cell.angle_gamma   90.00
#
_symmetry.space_group_name_H-M   'P 1'
#
loop_
_entity.id
_entity.type
_entity.pdbx_description
1 polymer ?
#
loop_
_entity_poly.entity_id
_entity_poly.type
_entity_poly.pdbx_seq_one_letter_code
_entity_poly.pdbx_strand_id
1 'polypeptide(L)'
;MVPKPDGTQRLCVDYRKVNAVTRTDSYPIPPIYNYDSREEVELPLQIGDTVHILETYEGWYRGYTHRRKTKKGIFPASYIQLKEATVEGNGPHETVIPNELPLVQEVTTTLREWSSIWRQLYVNDSREMFNRVRRMMYDLIEWRSQILSGTLPQDELKELKQKVTAKIDYGNRILDLDLVVRDEDGNILDPDQTSTISLFRAHEIALKRIEERIEEEKSQKQNIDINRQAKFAATPSFSLFVTLKNVVCKIGEDAEVLMSLYDPIMSKFISENYLVRWASSGLPKDLDRLNNLKAVFTDLGSKDLKREKISFVCQIVRVGRMELKDNNTKKFTTGLRRPFGVA
;
A
#
# COMPACT_ATOMS: atom_id res chain seq x y z
N MET A 1 -22.88 -22.96 -40.71
CA MET A 1 -23.91 -23.96 -40.38
C MET A 1 -24.10 -24.88 -41.57
N VAL A 2 -24.38 -26.16 -41.36
CA VAL A 2 -24.57 -27.16 -42.43
C VAL A 2 -25.98 -27.76 -42.33
N PRO A 3 -26.77 -27.81 -43.40
CA PRO A 3 -28.12 -28.36 -43.37
C PRO A 3 -28.13 -29.90 -43.38
N LYS A 4 -29.07 -30.51 -42.66
CA LYS A 4 -29.33 -31.96 -42.69
C LYS A 4 -30.38 -32.33 -43.77
N PRO A 5 -30.44 -33.61 -44.20
CA PRO A 5 -31.53 -34.12 -45.03
C PRO A 5 -32.93 -34.03 -44.39
N ASP A 6 -33.00 -33.90 -43.06
CA ASP A 6 -34.24 -33.74 -42.29
C ASP A 6 -34.69 -32.27 -42.12
N GLY A 7 -33.98 -31.31 -42.73
CA GLY A 7 -34.29 -29.88 -42.65
C GLY A 7 -33.78 -29.15 -41.41
N THR A 8 -33.13 -29.81 -40.45
CA THR A 8 -32.52 -29.13 -39.28
C THR A 8 -31.13 -28.58 -39.60
N GLN A 9 -30.75 -27.44 -39.01
CA GLN A 9 -29.40 -26.87 -39.15
C GLN A 9 -28.45 -27.41 -38.08
N ARG A 10 -27.21 -27.73 -38.47
CA ARG A 10 -26.10 -27.99 -37.54
C ARG A 10 -25.22 -26.75 -37.47
N LEU A 11 -24.87 -26.31 -36.26
CA LEU A 11 -23.71 -25.46 -36.06
C LEU A 11 -22.50 -26.18 -36.65
N CYS A 12 -21.87 -25.54 -37.64
CA CYS A 12 -20.72 -26.10 -38.31
C CYS A 12 -19.57 -25.98 -37.33
N VAL A 13 -19.27 -27.07 -36.64
CA VAL A 13 -18.08 -27.16 -35.84
C VAL A 13 -17.21 -28.21 -36.46
N ASP A 14 -16.56 -27.79 -37.54
CA ASP A 14 -15.41 -28.50 -38.05
C ASP A 14 -14.23 -28.15 -37.12
N TYR A 15 -14.16 -28.86 -35.99
CA TYR A 15 -13.18 -28.66 -34.93
C TYR A 15 -11.73 -28.97 -35.35
N ARG A 16 -11.49 -29.52 -36.54
CA ARG A 16 -10.17 -30.01 -36.93
C ARG A 16 -9.22 -28.94 -37.47
N LYS A 17 -9.70 -27.72 -37.76
CA LYS A 17 -8.84 -26.65 -38.33
C LYS A 17 -8.90 -25.30 -37.63
N VAL A 18 -9.85 -25.06 -36.74
CA VAL A 18 -10.02 -23.73 -36.10
C VAL A 18 -9.08 -23.54 -34.92
N ASN A 19 -8.61 -24.63 -34.32
CA ASN A 19 -8.05 -24.63 -32.98
C ASN A 19 -6.95 -25.72 -32.94
N ALA A 20 -5.83 -25.50 -33.62
CA ALA A 20 -4.54 -26.01 -33.11
C ALA A 20 -3.94 -25.07 -32.04
N VAL A 21 -4.78 -24.10 -31.59
CA VAL A 21 -4.88 -23.42 -30.27
C VAL A 21 -3.55 -23.26 -29.53
N THR A 22 -2.98 -22.08 -29.35
CA THR A 22 -3.60 -20.77 -29.12
C THR A 22 -2.54 -19.71 -29.39
N ARG A 23 -2.93 -18.56 -29.95
CA ARG A 23 -2.08 -17.38 -30.15
C ARG A 23 -2.73 -16.18 -29.45
N THR A 24 -1.90 -15.20 -29.13
CA THR A 24 -2.12 -14.03 -28.27
C THR A 24 -3.51 -13.38 -28.41
N ASP A 25 -4.05 -12.91 -27.27
CA ASP A 25 -5.42 -12.44 -27.02
C ASP A 25 -6.51 -13.51 -26.82
N SER A 26 -6.12 -14.70 -26.34
CA SER A 26 -7.10 -15.71 -25.92
C SER A 26 -7.73 -15.36 -24.56
N TYR A 27 -9.00 -14.96 -24.59
CA TYR A 27 -9.89 -15.00 -23.43
C TYR A 27 -10.74 -16.28 -23.47
N PRO A 28 -10.99 -16.92 -22.31
CA PRO A 28 -10.49 -16.55 -20.99
C PRO A 28 -9.03 -16.97 -20.80
N ILE A 29 -8.25 -16.10 -20.15
CA ILE A 29 -6.95 -16.44 -19.57
C ILE A 29 -7.17 -17.74 -18.77
N PRO A 30 -6.34 -18.80 -18.94
CA PRO A 30 -6.49 -20.01 -18.15
C PRO A 30 -6.48 -19.59 -16.68
N PRO A 31 -7.54 -19.90 -15.93
CA PRO A 31 -7.65 -19.38 -14.59
C PRO A 31 -6.52 -19.98 -13.75
N ILE A 32 -5.58 -19.12 -13.36
CA ILE A 32 -4.40 -19.51 -12.60
C ILE A 32 -4.85 -19.66 -11.15
N TYR A 33 -4.93 -20.91 -10.69
CA TYR A 33 -5.35 -21.26 -9.34
C TYR A 33 -4.18 -21.83 -8.53
N ASN A 34 -4.34 -21.85 -7.20
CA ASN A 34 -3.50 -22.71 -6.38
C ASN A 34 -3.81 -24.17 -6.70
N TYR A 35 -2.79 -25.02 -6.68
CA TYR A 35 -2.92 -26.46 -6.80
C TYR A 35 -2.59 -27.10 -5.46
N ASP A 36 -3.61 -27.66 -4.80
CA ASP A 36 -3.43 -28.43 -3.57
C ASP A 36 -3.17 -29.90 -3.93
N SER A 37 -2.08 -30.46 -3.42
CA SER A 37 -1.68 -31.86 -3.65
C SER A 37 -2.70 -32.81 -3.03
N ARG A 38 -3.17 -33.78 -3.81
CA ARG A 38 -4.07 -34.85 -3.36
C ARG A 38 -3.30 -36.08 -2.87
N GLU A 39 -2.10 -36.27 -3.39
CA GLU A 39 -1.23 -37.41 -3.10
C GLU A 39 0.19 -36.94 -2.75
N GLU A 40 0.98 -37.78 -2.09
CA GLU A 40 2.37 -37.43 -1.69
C GLU A 40 3.30 -37.18 -2.88
N VAL A 41 3.01 -37.80 -4.03
CA VAL A 41 3.78 -37.66 -5.27
C VAL A 41 3.52 -36.33 -5.98
N GLU A 42 2.42 -35.66 -5.62
CA GLU A 42 2.03 -34.38 -6.21
C GLU A 42 2.74 -33.21 -5.53
N LEU A 43 3.13 -32.23 -6.33
CA LEU A 43 3.76 -31.01 -5.85
C LEU A 43 2.70 -29.92 -5.72
N PRO A 44 2.37 -29.44 -4.51
CA PRO A 44 1.44 -28.33 -4.36
C PRO A 44 2.06 -27.05 -4.90
N LEU A 45 1.25 -26.23 -5.58
CA LEU A 45 1.67 -24.98 -6.21
C LEU A 45 0.80 -23.82 -5.72
N GLN A 46 1.41 -22.67 -5.51
CA GLN A 46 0.71 -21.42 -5.27
C GLN A 46 0.77 -20.52 -6.50
N ILE A 47 -0.24 -19.67 -6.67
CA ILE A 47 -0.23 -18.64 -7.72
C ILE A 47 1.06 -17.82 -7.61
N GLY A 48 1.80 -17.75 -8.71
CA GLY A 48 3.08 -17.04 -8.79
C GLY A 48 4.31 -17.89 -8.48
N ASP A 49 4.16 -19.18 -8.19
CA ASP A 49 5.30 -20.10 -8.15
C ASP A 49 5.89 -20.31 -9.55
N THR A 50 7.22 -20.18 -9.65
CA THR A 50 7.97 -20.55 -10.86
C THR A 50 8.43 -22.00 -10.70
N VAL A 51 8.04 -22.85 -11.65
CA VAL A 51 8.42 -24.26 -11.70
C VAL A 51 9.41 -24.53 -12.83
N HIS A 52 10.29 -25.49 -12.61
CA HIS A 52 11.14 -26.06 -13.63
C HIS A 52 10.57 -27.44 -14.01
N ILE A 53 10.22 -27.60 -15.29
CA ILE A 53 9.59 -28.81 -15.84
C ILE A 53 10.70 -29.72 -16.36
N LEU A 54 10.74 -30.95 -15.86
CA LEU A 54 11.69 -31.99 -16.26
C LEU A 54 11.09 -32.95 -17.27
N GLU A 55 9.84 -33.35 -17.04
CA GLU A 55 9.15 -34.37 -17.85
C GLU A 55 7.68 -33.97 -18.05
N THR A 56 7.06 -34.47 -19.12
CA THR A 56 5.65 -34.30 -19.43
C THR A 56 5.02 -35.65 -19.76
N TYR A 57 3.83 -35.92 -19.22
CA TYR A 57 3.07 -37.14 -19.50
C TYR A 57 1.57 -36.87 -19.33
N GLU A 58 0.78 -37.12 -20.38
CA GLU A 58 -0.69 -37.08 -20.39
C GLU A 58 -1.34 -35.89 -19.64
N GLY A 59 -0.88 -34.66 -19.91
CA GLY A 59 -1.44 -33.46 -19.29
C GLY A 59 -0.94 -33.19 -17.88
N TRP A 60 0.08 -33.92 -17.42
CA TRP A 60 0.85 -33.67 -16.20
C TRP A 60 2.28 -33.31 -16.52
N TYR A 61 2.85 -32.47 -15.67
CA TYR A 61 4.28 -32.17 -15.64
C TYR A 61 4.90 -32.75 -14.39
N ARG A 62 6.17 -33.15 -14.49
CA ARG A 62 7.01 -33.47 -13.34
C ARG A 62 8.11 -32.44 -13.23
N GLY A 63 8.34 -31.93 -12.03
CA GLY A 63 9.28 -30.84 -11.84
C GLY A 63 9.50 -30.47 -10.39
N TYR A 64 10.04 -29.27 -10.18
CA TYR A 64 10.26 -28.69 -8.86
C TYR A 64 10.03 -27.17 -8.88
N THR A 65 9.71 -26.58 -7.73
CA THR A 65 9.63 -25.12 -7.60
C THR A 65 11.03 -24.52 -7.42
N HIS A 66 11.27 -23.32 -7.93
CA HIS A 66 12.58 -22.66 -7.80
C HIS A 66 13.02 -22.49 -6.34
N ARG A 67 12.06 -22.35 -5.41
CA ARG A 67 12.31 -22.26 -3.96
C ARG A 67 12.74 -23.57 -3.32
N ARG A 68 12.40 -24.73 -3.91
CA ARG A 68 12.61 -26.06 -3.32
C ARG A 68 13.06 -27.06 -4.39
N LYS A 69 14.27 -26.86 -4.91
CA LYS A 69 14.87 -27.69 -5.98
C LYS A 69 14.98 -29.19 -5.63
N THR A 70 15.12 -29.51 -4.34
CA THR A 70 15.27 -30.89 -3.86
C THR A 70 13.97 -31.67 -3.86
N LYS A 71 12.81 -31.01 -3.75
CA LYS A 71 11.50 -31.66 -3.74
C LYS A 71 10.93 -31.69 -5.15
N LYS A 72 10.98 -32.87 -5.79
CA LYS A 72 10.35 -33.13 -7.09
C LYS A 72 8.97 -33.74 -6.89
N GLY A 73 8.03 -33.40 -7.77
CA GLY A 73 6.71 -34.01 -7.80
C GLY A 73 5.98 -33.69 -9.10
N ILE A 74 4.78 -34.25 -9.24
CA ILE A 74 3.92 -34.03 -10.41
C ILE A 74 2.89 -32.92 -10.17
N PHE A 75 2.51 -32.19 -11.21
CA PHE A 75 1.48 -31.16 -11.17
C PHE A 75 0.76 -31.05 -12.53
N PRO A 76 -0.53 -30.70 -12.57
CA PRO A 76 -1.28 -30.70 -13.83
C PRO A 76 -0.83 -29.56 -14.75
N ALA A 77 -0.69 -29.84 -16.04
CA ALA A 77 -0.30 -28.87 -17.05
C ALA A 77 -1.30 -27.70 -17.16
N SER A 78 -2.58 -27.93 -16.85
CA SER A 78 -3.62 -26.90 -16.88
C SER A 78 -3.45 -25.77 -15.86
N TYR A 79 -2.59 -25.96 -14.85
CA TYR A 79 -2.28 -24.94 -13.83
C TYR A 79 -1.00 -24.15 -14.15
N ILE A 80 -0.35 -24.46 -15.27
CA ILE A 80 0.95 -23.89 -15.62
C ILE A 80 0.84 -23.02 -16.87
N GLN A 81 1.25 -21.77 -16.72
CA GLN A 81 1.50 -20.89 -17.86
C GLN A 81 2.96 -21.04 -18.28
N LEU A 82 3.19 -21.58 -19.47
CA LEU A 82 4.54 -21.64 -20.04
C LEU A 82 5.04 -20.23 -20.34
N LYS A 83 6.31 -20.00 -20.00
CA LYS A 83 7.07 -18.79 -20.34
C LYS A 83 8.23 -19.18 -21.23
N GLU A 84 8.58 -18.31 -22.16
CA GLU A 84 9.74 -18.51 -23.01
C GLU A 84 11.04 -18.41 -22.20
N ALA A 85 11.93 -19.35 -22.45
CA ALA A 85 13.25 -19.42 -21.85
C ALA A 85 14.20 -20.10 -22.83
N THR A 86 15.47 -19.69 -22.83
CA THR A 86 16.55 -20.42 -23.50
C THR A 86 17.12 -21.46 -22.55
N VAL A 87 17.47 -22.63 -23.09
CA VAL A 87 18.14 -23.69 -22.34
C VAL A 87 19.56 -23.78 -22.84
N GLU A 88 20.53 -23.57 -21.95
CA GLU A 88 21.95 -23.71 -22.25
C GLU A 88 22.53 -24.93 -21.52
N GLY A 89 23.47 -25.63 -22.19
CA GLY A 89 24.10 -26.85 -21.68
C GLY A 89 23.42 -28.14 -22.15
N ASN A 90 24.00 -29.29 -21.78
CA ASN A 90 23.48 -30.62 -22.10
C ASN A 90 23.36 -31.47 -20.82
N GLY A 91 22.20 -32.08 -20.59
CA GLY A 91 21.98 -33.07 -19.53
C GLY A 91 21.97 -32.46 -18.12
N PRO A 92 22.74 -32.97 -17.14
CA PRO A 92 22.66 -32.54 -15.74
C PRO A 92 23.12 -31.09 -15.47
N HIS A 93 23.70 -30.42 -16.47
CA HIS A 93 24.14 -29.01 -16.41
C HIS A 93 23.22 -28.05 -17.17
N GLU A 94 22.02 -28.50 -17.56
CA GLU A 94 21.02 -27.64 -18.20
C GLU A 94 20.65 -26.45 -17.32
N THR A 95 20.87 -25.25 -17.86
CA THR A 95 20.49 -23.99 -17.23
C THR A 95 19.37 -23.35 -18.04
N VAL A 96 18.22 -23.16 -17.40
CA VAL A 96 17.07 -22.48 -18.01
C VAL A 96 17.19 -20.98 -17.71
N ILE A 97 17.42 -20.20 -18.76
CA ILE A 97 17.57 -18.76 -18.73
C ILE A 97 16.25 -18.16 -19.23
N PRO A 98 15.46 -17.49 -18.38
CA PRO A 98 14.23 -16.84 -18.83
C PRO A 98 14.56 -15.75 -19.85
N ASN A 99 13.74 -15.63 -20.91
CA ASN A 99 13.92 -14.57 -21.93
C ASN A 99 13.55 -13.17 -21.40
N GLU A 100 13.06 -13.06 -20.16
CA GLU A 100 12.79 -11.79 -19.50
C GLU A 100 14.09 -10.98 -19.32
N LEU A 101 14.01 -9.66 -19.51
CA LEU A 101 15.12 -8.73 -19.30
C LEU A 101 15.84 -9.02 -17.96
N PRO A 102 17.18 -9.11 -17.92
CA PRO A 102 17.93 -9.41 -16.69
C PRO A 102 17.54 -8.52 -15.51
N LEU A 103 17.31 -7.23 -15.76
CA LEU A 103 16.87 -6.28 -14.73
C LEU A 103 15.52 -6.66 -14.09
N VAL A 104 14.59 -7.23 -14.85
CA VAL A 104 13.29 -7.68 -14.30
C VAL A 104 13.49 -8.86 -13.35
N GLN A 105 14.42 -9.76 -13.69
CA GLN A 105 14.78 -10.88 -12.83
C GLN A 105 15.43 -10.37 -11.55
N GLU A 106 16.36 -9.42 -11.67
CA GLU A 106 17.03 -8.76 -10.56
C GLU A 106 16.07 -8.03 -9.63
N VAL A 107 15.11 -7.25 -10.15
CA VAL A 107 14.06 -6.63 -9.31
C VAL A 107 13.29 -7.72 -8.54
N THR A 108 13.01 -8.85 -9.18
CA THR A 108 12.27 -9.95 -8.56
C THR A 108 13.06 -10.61 -7.44
N THR A 109 14.36 -10.84 -7.60
CA THR A 109 15.22 -11.40 -6.54
C THR A 109 15.41 -10.39 -5.41
N THR A 110 15.67 -9.12 -5.74
CA THR A 110 15.82 -8.02 -4.78
C THR A 110 14.58 -7.89 -3.87
N LEU A 111 13.38 -7.89 -4.47
CA LEU A 111 12.13 -7.82 -3.70
C LEU A 111 11.95 -9.02 -2.77
N ARG A 112 12.41 -10.22 -3.15
CA ARG A 112 12.33 -11.41 -2.29
C ARG A 112 13.26 -11.26 -1.08
N GLU A 113 14.51 -10.85 -1.30
CA GLU A 113 15.50 -10.62 -0.25
C GLU A 113 15.05 -9.52 0.70
N TRP A 114 14.67 -8.35 0.17
CA TRP A 114 14.15 -7.24 0.96
C TRP A 114 12.87 -7.62 1.70
N SER A 115 12.00 -8.46 1.14
CA SER A 115 10.80 -8.91 1.86
C SER A 115 11.14 -9.66 3.15
N SER A 116 12.26 -10.41 3.15
CA SER A 116 12.73 -11.15 4.32
C SER A 116 13.15 -10.19 5.42
N ILE A 117 13.99 -9.21 5.06
CA ILE A 117 14.48 -8.19 5.98
C ILE A 117 13.34 -7.29 6.46
N TRP A 118 12.43 -6.91 5.57
CA TRP A 118 11.25 -6.09 5.88
C TRP A 118 10.34 -6.73 6.95
N ARG A 119 10.14 -8.05 6.90
CA ARG A 119 9.42 -8.78 7.96
C ARG A 119 10.19 -8.73 9.29
N GLN A 120 11.51 -8.85 9.27
CA GLN A 120 12.32 -8.73 10.49
C GLN A 120 12.28 -7.32 11.07
N LEU A 121 12.30 -6.27 10.24
CA LEU A 121 12.17 -4.88 10.68
C LEU A 121 10.84 -4.62 11.41
N TYR A 122 9.76 -5.30 11.00
CA TYR A 122 8.48 -5.24 11.71
C TYR A 122 8.55 -5.89 13.09
N VAL A 123 9.13 -7.10 13.17
CA VAL A 123 9.29 -7.85 14.43
C VAL A 123 10.17 -7.08 15.42
N ASN A 124 11.20 -6.39 14.92
CA ASN A 124 12.15 -5.61 15.72
C ASN A 124 11.68 -4.17 16.00
N ASP A 125 10.40 -3.83 15.73
CA ASP A 125 9.77 -2.50 15.88
C ASP A 125 10.56 -1.32 15.24
N SER A 126 11.32 -1.60 14.18
CA SER A 126 12.09 -0.59 13.44
C SER A 126 11.20 0.14 12.43
N ARG A 127 10.20 0.88 12.92
CA ARG A 127 9.10 1.45 12.12
C ARG A 127 9.55 2.39 11.01
N GLU A 128 10.55 3.23 11.23
CA GLU A 128 11.03 4.15 10.20
C GLU A 128 11.62 3.36 9.01
N MET A 129 12.51 2.42 9.30
CA MET A 129 13.16 1.59 8.30
C MET A 129 12.15 0.68 7.59
N PHE A 130 11.21 0.09 8.33
CA PHE A 130 10.10 -0.69 7.79
C PHE A 130 9.28 0.11 6.75
N ASN A 131 8.88 1.33 7.09
CA ASN A 131 8.10 2.18 6.19
C ASN A 131 8.93 2.70 5.01
N ARG A 132 10.25 2.86 5.19
CA ARG A 132 11.18 3.23 4.14
C ARG A 132 11.29 2.12 3.11
N VAL A 133 11.66 0.91 3.54
CA VAL A 133 11.78 -0.27 2.66
C VAL A 133 10.48 -0.57 1.95
N ARG A 134 9.33 -0.50 2.66
CA ARG A 134 8.01 -0.70 2.05
C ARG A 134 7.78 0.23 0.84
N ARG A 135 8.09 1.52 0.97
CA ARG A 135 7.94 2.49 -0.12
C ARG A 135 8.86 2.13 -1.29
N MET A 136 10.10 1.76 -1.01
CA MET A 136 11.04 1.34 -2.04
C MET A 136 10.59 0.07 -2.76
N MET A 137 10.03 -0.90 -2.05
CA MET A 137 9.45 -2.11 -2.65
C MET A 137 8.28 -1.78 -3.58
N TYR A 138 7.39 -0.86 -3.19
CA TYR A 138 6.30 -0.42 -4.07
C TYR A 138 6.80 0.29 -5.32
N ASP A 139 7.79 1.19 -5.19
CA ASP A 139 8.43 1.83 -6.34
C ASP A 139 8.98 0.76 -7.32
N LEU A 140 9.70 -0.24 -6.81
CA LEU A 140 10.27 -1.31 -7.64
C LEU A 140 9.21 -2.20 -8.30
N ILE A 141 8.12 -2.52 -7.60
CA ILE A 141 7.00 -3.29 -8.17
C ILE A 141 6.37 -2.51 -9.33
N GLU A 142 6.14 -1.22 -9.14
CA GLU A 142 5.56 -0.34 -10.15
C GLU A 142 6.49 -0.21 -11.36
N TRP A 143 7.79 0.08 -11.15
CA TRP A 143 8.74 0.21 -12.24
C TRP A 143 8.95 -1.12 -12.98
N ARG A 144 8.90 -2.26 -12.29
CA ARG A 144 8.90 -3.58 -12.94
C ARG A 144 7.67 -3.76 -13.83
N SER A 145 6.50 -3.34 -13.39
CA SER A 145 5.27 -3.36 -14.19
C SER A 145 5.42 -2.50 -15.45
N GLN A 146 5.96 -1.29 -15.30
CA GLN A 146 6.20 -0.37 -16.42
C GLN A 146 7.21 -0.93 -17.43
N ILE A 147 8.32 -1.53 -16.99
CA ILE A 147 9.29 -2.18 -17.88
C ILE A 147 8.64 -3.33 -18.66
N LEU A 148 7.83 -4.14 -17.98
CA LEU A 148 7.15 -5.28 -18.60
C LEU A 148 5.99 -4.90 -19.51
N SER A 149 5.41 -3.72 -19.35
CA SER A 149 4.31 -3.25 -20.19
C SER A 149 4.72 -3.10 -21.67
N GLY A 150 6.00 -2.86 -21.93
CA GLY A 150 6.52 -2.63 -23.28
C GLY A 150 6.02 -1.34 -23.94
N THR A 151 5.37 -0.44 -23.20
CA THR A 151 4.76 0.78 -23.76
C THR A 151 5.66 2.01 -23.69
N LEU A 152 6.81 1.93 -23.03
CA LEU A 152 7.72 3.06 -22.83
C LEU A 152 8.62 3.29 -24.07
N PRO A 153 8.82 4.56 -24.50
CA PRO A 153 9.87 4.93 -25.43
C PRO A 153 11.27 4.48 -24.98
N GLN A 154 12.21 4.34 -25.91
CA GLN A 154 13.58 3.88 -25.62
C GLN A 154 14.31 4.77 -24.59
N ASP A 155 14.18 6.09 -24.72
CA ASP A 155 14.84 7.04 -23.82
C ASP A 155 14.26 6.96 -22.40
N GLU A 156 12.92 6.93 -22.28
CA GLU A 156 12.24 6.76 -21.00
C GLU A 156 12.56 5.40 -20.36
N LEU A 157 12.64 4.34 -21.15
CA LEU A 157 13.04 3.02 -20.68
C LEU A 157 14.48 3.02 -20.16
N LYS A 158 15.40 3.71 -20.84
CA LYS A 158 16.79 3.84 -20.38
C LYS A 158 16.86 4.56 -19.04
N GLU A 159 16.17 5.69 -18.89
CA GLU A 159 16.11 6.42 -17.63
C GLU A 159 15.46 5.59 -16.51
N LEU A 160 14.39 4.86 -16.82
CA LEU A 160 13.72 3.99 -15.86
C LEU A 160 14.63 2.85 -15.39
N LYS A 161 15.39 2.23 -16.30
CA LYS A 161 16.38 1.20 -15.96
C LYS A 161 17.42 1.74 -14.99
N GLN A 162 18.00 2.91 -15.27
CA GLN A 162 18.97 3.56 -14.38
C GLN A 162 18.36 3.94 -13.03
N LYS A 163 17.09 4.35 -13.00
CA LYS A 163 16.37 4.67 -11.77
C LYS A 163 16.13 3.43 -10.91
N VAL A 164 15.78 2.30 -11.53
CA VAL A 164 15.59 1.01 -10.87
C VAL A 164 16.89 0.53 -10.24
N THR A 165 17.98 0.48 -11.00
CA THR A 165 19.28 0.02 -10.50
C THR A 165 19.79 0.89 -9.37
N ALA A 166 19.75 2.22 -9.53
CA ALA A 166 20.15 3.14 -8.47
C ALA A 166 19.32 2.99 -7.18
N LYS A 167 18.05 2.59 -7.28
CA LYS A 167 17.19 2.33 -6.11
C LYS A 167 17.53 1.00 -5.43
N ILE A 168 17.82 -0.04 -6.22
CA ILE A 168 18.29 -1.34 -5.72
C ILE A 168 19.61 -1.14 -4.97
N ASP A 169 20.60 -0.51 -5.59
CA ASP A 169 21.94 -0.36 -5.00
C ASP A 169 21.89 0.48 -3.71
N TYR A 170 21.08 1.55 -3.72
CA TYR A 170 20.79 2.35 -2.54
C TYR A 170 20.13 1.53 -1.43
N GLY A 171 19.13 0.71 -1.78
CA GLY A 171 18.40 -0.14 -0.84
C GLY A 171 19.27 -1.22 -0.22
N ASN A 172 20.10 -1.88 -1.03
CA ASN A 172 21.08 -2.85 -0.57
C ASN A 172 22.05 -2.20 0.43
N ARG A 173 22.57 -1.01 0.12
CA ARG A 173 23.47 -0.29 1.04
C ARG A 173 22.84 0.03 2.39
N ILE A 174 21.59 0.47 2.43
CA ILE A 174 20.92 0.80 3.71
C ILE A 174 20.44 -0.44 4.46
N LEU A 175 20.30 -1.58 3.78
CA LEU A 175 19.92 -2.87 4.35
C LEU A 175 21.13 -3.76 4.68
N ASP A 176 22.35 -3.24 4.49
CA ASP A 176 23.61 -3.95 4.71
C ASP A 176 23.74 -5.23 3.87
N LEU A 177 23.31 -5.13 2.61
CA LEU A 177 23.48 -6.17 1.58
C LEU A 177 24.64 -5.81 0.65
N ASP A 178 25.11 -6.83 -0.07
CA ASP A 178 26.23 -6.69 -1.01
C ASP A 178 25.95 -5.65 -2.11
N LEU A 179 26.97 -4.85 -2.43
CA LEU A 179 26.94 -3.88 -3.50
C LEU A 179 27.16 -4.57 -4.84
N VAL A 180 26.26 -4.33 -5.80
CA VAL A 180 26.40 -4.80 -7.18
C VAL A 180 27.04 -3.69 -8.01
N VAL A 181 28.16 -4.01 -8.67
CA VAL A 181 28.89 -3.04 -9.51
C VAL A 181 28.32 -3.07 -10.92
N ARG A 182 28.05 -1.89 -11.50
CA ARG A 182 27.38 -1.74 -12.79
C ARG A 182 28.16 -0.85 -13.76
N ASP A 183 27.89 -1.03 -15.05
CA ASP A 183 28.33 -0.12 -16.11
C ASP A 183 27.44 1.13 -16.22
N GLU A 184 27.74 2.01 -17.19
CA GLU A 184 26.98 3.25 -17.45
C GLU A 184 25.54 3.00 -17.93
N ASP A 185 25.28 1.84 -18.54
CA ASP A 185 23.97 1.43 -19.01
C ASP A 185 23.15 0.69 -17.94
N GLY A 186 23.75 0.45 -16.76
CA GLY A 186 23.12 -0.18 -15.60
C GLY A 186 23.20 -1.72 -15.60
N ASN A 187 23.97 -2.31 -16.50
CA ASN A 187 24.21 -3.75 -16.51
C ASN A 187 25.23 -4.13 -15.44
N ILE A 188 25.08 -5.32 -14.88
CA ILE A 188 26.02 -5.86 -13.89
C ILE A 188 27.34 -6.16 -14.58
N LEU A 189 28.45 -5.69 -14.00
CA LEU A 189 29.80 -5.98 -14.52
C LEU A 189 30.18 -7.43 -14.19
N ASP A 190 30.62 -8.16 -15.21
CA ASP A 190 31.17 -9.50 -15.05
C ASP A 190 32.63 -9.42 -14.56
N PRO A 191 32.96 -9.95 -13.37
CA PRO A 191 34.33 -9.96 -12.84
C PRO A 191 35.33 -10.74 -13.72
N ASP A 192 34.87 -11.74 -14.47
CA ASP A 192 35.73 -12.57 -15.31
C ASP A 192 36.09 -11.86 -16.63
N GLN A 193 35.26 -10.90 -17.05
CA GLN A 193 35.48 -10.08 -18.26
C GLN A 193 36.04 -8.68 -17.94
N THR A 194 35.94 -8.25 -16.68
CA THR A 194 36.34 -6.90 -16.25
C THR A 194 37.67 -6.95 -15.51
N SER A 195 38.64 -6.11 -15.90
CA SER A 195 39.92 -6.06 -15.18
C SER A 195 39.71 -5.70 -13.70
N THR A 196 40.48 -6.32 -12.80
CA THR A 196 40.39 -6.09 -11.35
C THR A 196 40.47 -4.61 -10.97
N ILE A 197 41.33 -3.85 -11.66
CA ILE A 197 41.49 -2.41 -11.42
C ILE A 197 40.25 -1.63 -11.88
N SER A 198 39.70 -1.97 -13.05
CA SER A 198 38.48 -1.34 -13.55
C SER A 198 37.29 -1.62 -12.65
N LEU A 199 37.14 -2.87 -12.20
CA LEU A 199 36.08 -3.29 -11.29
C LEU A 199 36.19 -2.57 -9.94
N PHE A 200 37.39 -2.47 -9.37
CA PHE A 200 37.64 -1.74 -8.13
C PHE A 200 37.29 -0.25 -8.27
N ARG A 201 37.70 0.41 -9.36
CA ARG A 201 37.34 1.82 -9.60
C ARG A 201 35.83 2.01 -9.74
N ALA A 202 35.15 1.13 -10.47
CA ALA A 202 33.71 1.18 -10.61
C ALA A 202 33.00 0.98 -9.26
N HIS A 203 33.52 0.08 -8.42
CA HIS A 203 33.05 -0.10 -7.04
C HIS A 203 33.22 1.19 -6.20
N GLU A 204 34.40 1.82 -6.21
CA GLU A 204 34.63 3.08 -5.47
C GLU A 204 33.68 4.20 -5.92
N ILE A 205 33.47 4.34 -7.24
CA ILE A 205 32.55 5.33 -7.81
C ILE A 205 31.11 5.04 -7.37
N ALA A 206 30.66 3.79 -7.46
CA ALA A 206 29.33 3.39 -7.05
C ALA A 206 29.09 3.66 -5.55
N LEU A 207 30.06 3.27 -4.70
CA LEU A 207 29.98 3.50 -3.26
C LEU A 207 29.89 4.99 -2.93
N LYS A 208 30.77 5.81 -3.50
CA LYS A 208 30.79 7.26 -3.27
C LYS A 208 29.45 7.90 -3.65
N ARG A 209 28.90 7.54 -4.81
CA ARG A 209 27.59 8.04 -5.28
C ARG A 209 26.45 7.69 -4.33
N ILE A 210 26.46 6.48 -3.78
CA ILE A 210 25.43 6.03 -2.82
C ILE A 210 25.58 6.77 -1.49
N GLU A 211 26.81 6.94 -1.00
CA GLU A 211 27.09 7.65 0.27
C GLU A 211 26.71 9.13 0.20
N GLU A 212 27.06 9.81 -0.89
CA GLU A 212 26.62 11.20 -1.14
C GLU A 212 25.09 11.31 -1.07
N ARG A 213 24.37 10.39 -1.71
CA ARG A 213 22.91 10.36 -1.69
C ARG A 213 22.33 10.11 -0.29
N ILE A 214 22.98 9.25 0.51
CA ILE A 214 22.56 9.00 1.90
C ILE A 214 22.75 10.27 2.74
N GLU A 215 23.86 10.99 2.56
CA GLU A 215 24.16 12.21 3.30
C GLU A 215 23.23 13.37 2.92
N GLU A 216 22.90 13.50 1.63
CA GLU A 216 21.89 14.44 1.14
C GLU A 216 20.52 14.21 1.80
N GLU A 217 20.06 12.96 1.90
CA GLU A 217 18.78 12.64 2.52
C GLU A 217 18.78 12.93 4.02
N LYS A 218 19.88 12.64 4.72
CA LYS A 218 20.05 13.00 6.14
C LYS A 218 19.99 14.52 6.34
N SER A 219 20.69 15.28 5.51
CA SER A 219 20.73 16.74 5.57
C SER A 219 19.34 17.35 5.32
N GLN A 220 18.58 16.81 4.37
CA GLN A 220 17.21 17.25 4.11
C GLN A 220 16.28 17.01 5.30
N LYS A 221 16.36 15.84 5.94
CA LYS A 221 15.58 15.54 7.16
C LYS A 221 15.93 16.50 8.30
N GLN A 222 17.22 16.72 8.55
CA GLN A 222 17.68 17.66 9.59
C GLN A 222 17.15 19.08 9.34
N ASN A 223 17.20 19.57 8.10
CA ASN A 223 16.68 20.89 7.75
C ASN A 223 15.16 21.02 7.97
N ILE A 224 14.39 19.96 7.75
CA ILE A 224 12.94 19.93 8.02
C ILE A 224 12.69 19.99 9.53
N ASP A 225 13.45 19.24 10.33
CA ASP A 225 13.31 19.19 11.79
C ASP A 225 13.71 20.52 12.43
N ILE A 226 14.79 21.14 11.98
CA ILE A 226 15.22 22.48 12.42
C ILE A 226 14.14 23.52 12.07
N ASN A 227 13.59 23.49 10.86
CA ASN A 227 12.52 24.40 10.47
C ASN A 227 11.22 24.17 11.26
N ARG A 228 10.89 22.91 11.61
CA ARG A 228 9.77 22.61 12.50
C ARG A 228 10.02 23.17 13.89
N GLN A 229 11.16 22.89 14.50
CA GLN A 229 11.52 23.37 15.82
C GLN A 229 11.55 24.91 15.89
N ALA A 230 12.11 25.57 14.87
CA ALA A 230 12.11 27.03 14.78
C ALA A 230 10.69 27.60 14.68
N LYS A 231 9.79 26.95 13.93
CA LYS A 231 8.36 27.35 13.84
C LYS A 231 7.60 27.13 15.15
N PHE A 232 7.87 26.05 15.88
CA PHE A 232 7.25 25.79 17.18
C PHE A 232 7.80 26.71 18.29
N ALA A 233 9.08 27.07 18.25
CA ALA A 233 9.69 28.01 19.20
C ALA A 233 9.26 29.46 18.95
N ALA A 234 8.95 29.83 17.70
CA ALA A 234 8.62 31.20 17.31
C ALA A 234 7.23 31.68 17.79
N THR A 235 6.34 30.80 18.24
CA THR A 235 5.08 31.21 18.89
C THR A 235 4.66 30.16 19.92
N PRO A 236 4.71 30.46 21.23
CA PRO A 236 4.19 29.54 22.22
C PRO A 236 2.69 29.33 21.94
N SER A 237 2.32 28.10 21.61
CA SER A 237 0.94 27.67 21.53
C SER A 237 0.58 26.99 22.85
N PHE A 238 -0.53 27.43 23.42
CA PHE A 238 -1.10 26.88 24.64
C PHE A 238 -2.23 25.92 24.26
N SER A 239 -2.48 24.95 25.13
CA SER A 239 -3.60 24.03 24.99
C SER A 239 -4.46 24.08 26.23
N LEU A 240 -5.78 24.17 26.06
CA LEU A 240 -6.74 24.11 27.15
C LEU A 240 -7.42 22.75 27.16
N PHE A 241 -7.17 21.99 28.22
CA PHE A 241 -7.80 20.69 28.46
C PHE A 241 -9.04 20.87 29.35
N VAL A 242 -10.21 20.50 28.84
CA VAL A 242 -11.49 20.60 29.55
C VAL A 242 -12.04 19.20 29.79
N THR A 243 -12.39 18.90 31.04
CA THR A 243 -13.10 17.68 31.42
C THR A 243 -14.46 18.04 32.00
N LEU A 244 -15.54 17.64 31.32
CA LEU A 244 -16.88 17.75 31.86
C LEU A 244 -17.17 16.56 32.77
N LYS A 245 -17.34 16.85 34.06
CA LYS A 245 -17.62 15.84 35.09
C LYS A 245 -19.11 15.50 35.21
N ASN A 246 -19.99 16.47 34.99
CA ASN A 246 -21.43 16.28 35.12
C ASN A 246 -22.18 17.30 34.26
N VAL A 247 -23.21 16.85 33.54
CA VAL A 247 -24.14 17.71 32.80
C VAL A 247 -25.55 17.25 33.16
N VAL A 248 -26.28 18.10 33.87
CA VAL A 248 -27.68 17.83 34.22
C VAL A 248 -28.56 18.76 33.38
N CYS A 249 -29.06 18.26 32.26
CA CYS A 249 -30.01 18.99 31.42
C CYS A 249 -31.23 18.11 31.13
N LYS A 250 -32.39 18.48 31.67
CA LYS A 250 -33.66 17.80 31.38
C LYS A 250 -34.22 18.34 30.06
N ILE A 251 -33.73 17.78 28.94
CA ILE A 251 -34.10 18.25 27.61
C ILE A 251 -35.43 17.66 27.14
N GLY A 252 -35.73 16.41 27.51
CA GLY A 252 -36.96 15.69 27.14
C GLY A 252 -37.02 15.25 25.67
N GLU A 253 -36.03 15.62 24.86
CA GLU A 253 -35.86 15.25 23.45
C GLU A 253 -34.37 15.00 23.16
N ASP A 254 -34.06 14.38 22.03
CA ASP A 254 -32.68 14.27 21.57
C ASP A 254 -32.08 15.65 21.30
N ALA A 255 -30.79 15.84 21.58
CA ALA A 255 -30.12 17.12 21.39
C ALA A 255 -28.65 16.99 21.00
N GLU A 256 -28.12 18.07 20.45
CA GLU A 256 -26.71 18.30 20.16
C GLU A 256 -26.21 19.40 21.10
N VAL A 257 -25.20 19.07 21.89
CA VAL A 257 -24.52 20.00 22.80
C VAL A 257 -23.20 20.40 22.14
N LEU A 258 -23.10 21.65 21.72
CA LEU A 258 -21.92 22.22 21.08
C LEU A 258 -21.17 23.08 22.09
N MET A 259 -19.89 22.81 22.27
CA MET A 259 -19.04 23.52 23.23
C MET A 259 -17.87 24.20 22.53
N SER A 260 -17.66 25.48 22.80
CA SER A 260 -16.58 26.27 22.19
C SER A 260 -16.11 27.41 23.09
N LEU A 261 -14.93 27.94 22.79
CA LEU A 261 -14.36 29.12 23.41
C LEU A 261 -14.81 30.37 22.65
N TYR A 262 -15.26 31.38 23.38
CA TYR A 262 -15.81 32.62 22.86
C TYR A 262 -15.17 33.83 23.52
N ASP A 263 -14.81 34.82 22.71
CA ASP A 263 -14.43 36.13 23.19
C ASP A 263 -15.67 37.04 23.22
N PRO A 264 -16.15 37.46 24.42
CA PRO A 264 -17.30 38.35 24.54
C PRO A 264 -17.00 39.80 24.17
N ILE A 265 -15.74 40.23 24.23
CA ILE A 265 -15.32 41.60 23.89
C ILE A 265 -15.27 41.74 22.36
N MET A 266 -14.70 40.75 21.67
CA MET A 266 -14.62 40.74 20.20
C MET A 266 -15.87 40.16 19.52
N SER A 267 -16.81 39.60 20.29
CA SER A 267 -18.02 38.92 19.80
C SER A 267 -17.71 37.80 18.79
N LYS A 268 -16.69 36.98 19.07
CA LYS A 268 -16.20 35.96 18.12
C LYS A 268 -15.79 34.66 18.81
N PHE A 269 -16.09 33.53 18.17
CA PHE A 269 -15.57 32.22 18.59
C PHE A 269 -14.08 32.10 18.29
N ILE A 270 -13.34 31.63 19.30
CA ILE A 270 -11.89 31.38 19.24
C ILE A 270 -11.64 29.95 18.76
N SER A 271 -12.49 29.00 19.15
CA SER A 271 -12.34 27.59 18.81
C SER A 271 -13.47 27.06 17.93
N GLU A 272 -13.22 25.90 17.31
CA GLU A 272 -14.27 25.04 16.76
C GLU A 272 -15.20 24.47 17.85
N ASN A 273 -16.31 23.86 17.40
CA ASN A 273 -17.30 23.27 18.29
C ASN A 273 -16.98 21.81 18.59
N TYR A 274 -16.84 21.48 19.88
CA TYR A 274 -16.86 20.11 20.36
C TYR A 274 -18.32 19.64 20.52
N LEU A 275 -18.72 18.66 19.69
CA LEU A 275 -20.09 18.15 19.62
C LEU A 275 -20.29 16.91 20.49
N VAL A 276 -21.30 16.95 21.36
CA VAL A 276 -21.80 15.80 22.11
C VAL A 276 -23.27 15.57 21.76
N ARG A 277 -23.60 14.35 21.33
CA ARG A 277 -24.99 13.95 21.06
C ARG A 277 -25.64 13.46 22.35
N TRP A 278 -26.71 14.13 22.76
CA TRP A 278 -27.49 13.87 23.96
C TRP A 278 -28.79 13.16 23.59
N ALA A 279 -29.15 12.12 24.34
CA ALA A 279 -30.40 11.38 24.17
C ALA A 279 -31.52 12.04 24.99
N SER A 280 -32.76 11.82 24.54
CA SER A 280 -34.00 12.16 25.26
C SER A 280 -34.09 11.57 26.67
N SER A 281 -33.37 10.48 26.95
CA SER A 281 -33.21 9.90 28.30
C SER A 281 -32.35 10.72 29.26
N GLY A 282 -31.73 11.81 28.79
CA GLY A 282 -30.91 12.70 29.62
C GLY A 282 -29.45 12.28 29.74
N LEU A 283 -28.98 11.31 28.94
CA LEU A 283 -27.58 10.87 28.88
C LEU A 283 -27.01 11.02 27.45
N PRO A 284 -25.67 11.11 27.27
CA PRO A 284 -25.05 11.02 25.95
C PRO A 284 -25.46 9.73 25.21
N LYS A 285 -25.69 9.81 23.89
CA LYS A 285 -26.04 8.64 23.06
C LYS A 285 -24.90 7.63 22.93
N ASP A 286 -23.66 8.09 23.12
CA ASP A 286 -22.46 7.28 23.03
C ASP A 286 -22.04 6.84 24.44
N LEU A 287 -22.40 5.60 24.81
CA LEU A 287 -22.21 5.03 26.16
C LEU A 287 -20.73 4.94 26.57
N ASP A 288 -19.81 4.81 25.60
CA ASP A 288 -18.36 4.80 25.83
C ASP A 288 -17.80 6.18 26.24
N ARG A 289 -18.59 7.26 26.08
CA ARG A 289 -18.21 8.63 26.45
C ARG A 289 -18.72 9.10 27.80
N LEU A 290 -19.52 8.30 28.54
CA LEU A 290 -20.13 8.72 29.81
C LEU A 290 -19.09 9.18 30.86
N ASN A 291 -17.90 8.56 30.87
CA ASN A 291 -16.79 8.91 31.78
C ASN A 291 -15.66 9.69 31.10
N ASN A 292 -15.83 10.12 29.85
CA ASN A 292 -14.74 10.65 29.03
C ASN A 292 -15.14 11.85 28.16
N LEU A 293 -16.01 12.74 28.67
CA LEU A 293 -16.27 14.04 28.06
C LEU A 293 -15.07 14.98 28.27
N LYS A 294 -14.01 14.71 27.49
CA LYS A 294 -12.78 15.50 27.46
C LYS A 294 -12.67 16.17 26.10
N ALA A 295 -12.33 17.45 26.14
CA ALA A 295 -12.00 18.24 24.96
C ALA A 295 -10.64 18.90 25.16
N VAL A 296 -9.83 18.92 24.11
CA VAL A 296 -8.56 19.65 24.10
C VAL A 296 -8.67 20.72 23.04
N PHE A 297 -8.60 21.98 23.45
CA PHE A 297 -8.53 23.11 22.55
C PHE A 297 -7.06 23.46 22.35
N THR A 298 -6.50 23.12 21.19
CA THR A 298 -5.10 23.38 20.83
C THR A 298 -4.94 24.74 20.15
N ASP A 299 -3.70 25.11 19.82
CA ASP A 299 -3.37 26.27 18.98
C ASP A 299 -3.82 27.64 19.55
N LEU A 300 -3.95 27.74 20.89
CA LEU A 300 -4.20 29.03 21.54
C LEU A 300 -2.92 29.84 21.57
N GLY A 301 -2.87 30.99 20.88
CA GLY A 301 -1.66 31.80 20.81
C GLY A 301 -1.49 32.73 22.00
N SER A 302 -0.34 33.43 22.06
CA SER A 302 -0.09 34.49 23.05
C SER A 302 -1.14 35.61 23.03
N LYS A 303 -1.84 35.82 21.90
CA LYS A 303 -2.95 36.78 21.79
C LYS A 303 -4.18 36.30 22.57
N ASP A 304 -4.46 35.00 22.54
CA ASP A 304 -5.60 34.42 23.24
C ASP A 304 -5.39 34.41 24.75
N LEU A 305 -4.17 34.17 25.21
CA LEU A 305 -3.82 34.20 26.64
C LEU A 305 -3.85 35.63 27.24
N LYS A 306 -3.65 36.66 26.41
CA LYS A 306 -3.74 38.07 26.83
C LYS A 306 -5.17 38.61 26.83
N ARG A 307 -6.16 37.83 26.36
CA ARG A 307 -7.56 38.26 26.41
C ARG A 307 -7.99 38.37 27.86
N GLU A 308 -8.64 39.48 28.21
CA GLU A 308 -9.12 39.74 29.57
C GLU A 308 -10.16 38.70 30.03
N LYS A 309 -10.96 38.18 29.09
CA LYS A 309 -11.99 37.18 29.37
C LYS A 309 -12.18 36.24 28.19
N ILE A 310 -12.17 34.94 28.48
CA ILE A 310 -12.64 33.90 27.56
C ILE A 310 -13.84 33.24 28.20
N SER A 311 -14.93 33.10 27.45
CA SER A 311 -16.15 32.43 27.89
C SER A 311 -16.22 31.04 27.27
N PHE A 312 -16.51 30.04 28.08
CA PHE A 312 -16.85 28.70 27.59
C PHE A 312 -18.36 28.66 27.30
N VAL A 313 -18.71 28.57 26.02
CA VAL A 313 -20.10 28.64 25.56
C VAL A 313 -20.59 27.24 25.25
N CYS A 314 -21.75 26.90 25.80
CA CYS A 314 -22.45 25.64 25.57
C CYS A 314 -23.77 25.93 24.86
N GLN A 315 -23.86 25.61 23.58
CA GLN A 315 -25.08 25.76 22.79
C GLN A 315 -25.81 24.42 22.75
N ILE A 316 -27.09 24.43 23.12
CA ILE A 316 -27.94 23.24 23.10
C ILE A 316 -28.92 23.38 21.94
N VAL A 317 -28.83 22.44 20.99
CA VAL A 317 -29.70 22.34 19.83
C VAL A 317 -30.56 21.10 19.98
N ARG A 318 -31.86 21.26 20.18
CA ARG A 318 -32.81 20.14 20.17
C ARG A 318 -32.95 19.60 18.76
N VAL A 319 -32.94 18.28 18.63
CA VAL A 319 -33.10 17.56 17.36
C VAL A 319 -34.35 16.70 17.46
N GLY A 320 -35.44 17.13 16.83
CA GLY A 320 -36.74 16.52 17.07
C GLY A 320 -37.86 17.11 16.23
N ARG A 321 -39.05 17.23 16.83
CA ARG A 321 -40.28 17.71 16.19
C ARG A 321 -40.35 19.25 16.26
N MET A 322 -41.04 19.88 15.32
CA MET A 322 -41.26 21.35 15.38
C MET A 322 -42.30 21.73 16.45
N GLU A 323 -43.36 20.93 16.61
CA GLU A 323 -44.43 21.17 17.58
C GLU A 323 -44.17 20.48 18.93
N LEU A 324 -44.46 21.18 20.03
CA LEU A 324 -44.33 20.67 21.41
C LEU A 324 -45.62 20.02 21.95
N LYS A 325 -46.72 20.02 21.17
CA LYS A 325 -48.02 19.48 21.60
C LYS A 325 -48.23 18.05 21.09
N ASP A 326 -48.64 17.16 21.99
CA ASP A 326 -49.03 15.79 21.65
C ASP A 326 -50.42 15.78 21.00
N ASN A 327 -50.46 15.95 19.68
CA ASN A 327 -51.65 15.68 18.88
C ASN A 327 -51.46 14.35 18.13
N ASN A 328 -52.24 13.34 18.52
CA ASN A 328 -52.11 11.92 18.14
C ASN A 328 -52.43 11.56 16.67
N THR A 329 -52.41 12.50 15.71
CA THR A 329 -52.99 12.25 14.38
C THR A 329 -52.24 12.75 13.14
N LYS A 330 -50.94 13.10 13.18
CA LYS A 330 -50.20 13.44 11.95
C LYS A 330 -48.78 12.89 11.90
N LYS A 331 -48.32 12.57 10.69
CA LYS A 331 -46.91 12.26 10.39
C LYS A 331 -46.05 13.42 10.91
N PHE A 332 -45.23 13.17 11.92
CA PHE A 332 -44.39 14.18 12.54
C PHE A 332 -43.15 14.45 11.68
N THR A 333 -42.75 15.72 11.59
CA THR A 333 -41.41 16.09 11.12
C THR A 333 -40.36 15.49 12.06
N THR A 334 -39.36 14.81 11.53
CA THR A 334 -38.27 14.21 12.30
C THR A 334 -36.93 14.85 11.92
N GLY A 335 -36.02 15.01 12.89
CA GLY A 335 -34.65 15.48 12.63
C GLY A 335 -34.49 16.99 12.47
N LEU A 336 -35.51 17.79 12.82
CA LEU A 336 -35.40 19.25 12.77
C LEU A 336 -34.53 19.75 13.92
N ARG A 337 -33.61 20.67 13.61
CA ARG A 337 -32.69 21.31 14.56
C ARG A 337 -33.26 22.66 15.01
N ARG A 338 -33.42 22.85 16.32
CA ARG A 338 -33.93 24.10 16.91
C ARG A 338 -33.18 24.46 18.21
N PRO A 339 -32.97 25.75 18.53
CA PRO A 339 -32.31 26.14 19.77
C PRO A 339 -33.14 25.70 20.99
N PHE A 340 -32.47 25.27 22.06
CA PHE A 340 -33.13 24.90 23.32
C PHE A 340 -33.82 26.09 24.00
N GLY A 341 -33.28 27.29 23.80
CA GLY A 341 -33.79 28.58 24.23
C GLY A 341 -32.88 29.70 23.70
N VAL A 342 -33.42 30.90 23.50
CA VAL A 342 -32.64 32.11 23.22
C VAL A 342 -32.82 32.99 24.44
N ALA A 343 -31.73 33.34 25.11
CA ALA A 343 -31.72 34.30 26.23
C ALA A 343 -31.19 35.63 25.73
#